data_AF-A0A1G7DBI3-F1
#
_entry.id   AF-A0A1G7DBI3-F1
#
_cell.length_a   1.000
_cell.length_b   1.000
_cell.length_c   1.000
_cell.angle_alpha   90.00
_cell.angle_beta   90.00
_cell.angle_gamma   90.00
#
_symmetry.space_group_name_H-M   'P 1'
#
loop_
_entity.id
_entity.type
_entity.pdbx_description
1 polymer ?
#
loop_
_entity_poly.entity_id
_entity_poly.type
_entity_poly.pdbx_seq_one_letter_code
_entity_poly.pdbx_strand_id
1 'polypeptide(L)'
;MTDDDLLLAFRQFVACLRPGGGCIISVRDYDEEARGTNLVKHYGARVEDGKRYVLFQVWDFGGDHYDLSFFVVEDELATGQAKTHVMRSRYYAASVARLCELMRKAGFESSRA
;
A
#
# COMPACT_ATOMS: atom_id res chain seq x y z
N MET A 1 -11.53 -2.20 5.32
CA MET A 1 -11.09 -3.45 4.65
C MET A 1 -10.81 -4.49 5.73
N THR A 2 -11.43 -5.66 5.63
CA THR A 2 -11.25 -6.81 6.53
C THR A 2 -10.83 -8.05 5.74
N ASP A 3 -10.63 -9.17 6.44
CA ASP A 3 -10.43 -10.47 5.80
C ASP A 3 -11.62 -10.90 4.93
N ASP A 4 -12.85 -10.56 5.31
CA ASP A 4 -14.04 -10.87 4.53
C ASP A 4 -14.08 -10.08 3.21
N ASP A 5 -13.65 -8.81 3.24
CA ASP A 5 -13.51 -7.99 2.04
C ASP A 5 -12.47 -8.60 1.08
N LEU A 6 -11.33 -9.06 1.62
CA LEU A 6 -10.29 -9.72 0.84
C LEU A 6 -10.76 -11.07 0.28
N LEU A 7 -11.44 -11.88 1.09
CA LEU A 7 -11.99 -13.16 0.65
C LEU A 7 -13.02 -12.97 -0.47
N LEU A 8 -13.88 -11.96 -0.35
CA LEU A 8 -14.83 -11.60 -1.40
C LEU A 8 -14.09 -11.20 -2.67
N ALA A 9 -13.09 -10.31 -2.59
CA ALA A 9 -12.29 -9.90 -3.74
C ALA A 9 -11.58 -11.09 -4.40
N PHE A 10 -10.98 -11.98 -3.61
CA PHE A 10 -10.30 -13.18 -4.12
C PHE A 10 -11.26 -14.13 -4.83
N ARG A 11 -12.50 -14.29 -4.35
CA ARG A 11 -13.53 -15.06 -5.06
C ARG A 11 -13.87 -14.44 -6.42
N GLN A 12 -13.94 -13.10 -6.50
CA GLN A 12 -14.13 -12.41 -7.77
C GLN A 12 -12.93 -12.59 -8.70
N PHE A 13 -11.70 -12.60 -8.17
CA PHE A 13 -10.51 -12.86 -8.97
C PHE A 13 -10.53 -14.27 -9.56
N VAL A 14 -10.86 -15.29 -8.75
CA VAL A 14 -11.03 -16.67 -9.23
C VAL A 14 -12.08 -16.77 -10.31
N ALA A 15 -13.22 -16.07 -10.16
CA ALA A 15 -14.30 -16.08 -11.15
C ALA A 15 -13.89 -15.51 -12.52
N CYS A 16 -12.85 -14.67 -12.57
CA CYS A 16 -12.30 -14.14 -13.82
C CYS A 16 -11.24 -15.04 -14.45
N LEU A 17 -10.78 -16.10 -13.77
CA LEU A 17 -9.76 -17.01 -14.30
C LEU A 17 -10.36 -18.01 -15.27
N ARG A 18 -9.70 -18.19 -16.41
CA ARG A 18 -9.90 -19.37 -17.27
C ARG A 18 -9.31 -20.63 -16.60
N PRO A 19 -9.73 -21.84 -16.97
CA PRO A 19 -9.06 -23.07 -16.55
C PRO A 19 -7.56 -23.01 -16.83
N GLY A 20 -6.73 -23.29 -15.81
CA GLY A 20 -5.27 -23.19 -15.88
C GLY A 20 -4.70 -21.76 -15.90
N GLY A 21 -5.54 -20.73 -15.69
CA GLY A 21 -5.10 -19.35 -15.54
C GLY A 21 -4.47 -19.06 -14.18
N GLY A 22 -3.71 -17.96 -14.10
CA GLY A 22 -3.06 -17.51 -12.86
C GLY A 22 -3.49 -16.11 -12.46
N CYS A 23 -3.38 -15.80 -11.17
CA CYS A 23 -3.55 -14.46 -10.62
C CYS A 23 -2.24 -14.05 -9.95
N ILE A 24 -1.75 -12.84 -10.25
CA ILE A 24 -0.55 -12.28 -9.63
C ILE A 24 -1.00 -11.11 -8.77
N ILE A 25 -0.62 -11.16 -7.49
CA ILE A 25 -0.93 -10.12 -6.51
C ILE A 25 0.39 -9.68 -5.87
N SER A 26 0.67 -8.39 -5.93
CA SER A 26 1.81 -7.79 -5.23
C SER A 26 1.35 -7.17 -3.91
N VAL A 27 2.11 -7.40 -2.85
CA VAL A 27 1.91 -6.78 -1.56
C VAL A 27 3.25 -6.31 -1.01
N ARG A 28 3.23 -5.28 -0.16
CA ARG A 28 4.40 -4.95 0.66
C ARG A 28 4.61 -6.06 1.68
N ASP A 29 5.87 -6.38 1.97
CA ASP A 29 6.19 -7.30 3.06
C ASP A 29 5.88 -6.63 4.41
N TYR A 30 4.65 -6.78 4.88
CA TYR A 30 4.20 -6.19 6.14
C TYR A 30 4.67 -6.96 7.38
N ASP A 31 5.29 -8.13 7.22
CA ASP A 31 5.89 -8.88 8.32
C ASP A 31 7.23 -8.24 8.74
N GLU A 32 7.96 -7.64 7.78
CA GLU A 32 9.19 -6.90 8.04
C GLU A 32 8.97 -5.41 8.38
N GLU A 33 7.74 -4.90 8.22
CA GLU A 33 7.46 -3.49 8.49
C GLU A 33 7.26 -3.17 9.97
N ALA A 34 8.01 -2.16 10.42
CA ALA A 34 7.87 -1.63 11.77
C ALA A 34 6.43 -1.21 12.08
N ARG A 35 5.97 -1.50 13.30
CA ARG A 35 4.65 -1.12 13.82
C ARG A 35 4.80 0.03 14.80
N GLY A 36 3.86 0.96 14.78
CA GLY A 36 3.88 2.16 15.64
C GLY A 36 3.15 3.34 15.01
N THR A 37 3.27 4.50 15.64
CA THR A 37 2.71 5.77 15.15
C THR A 37 3.81 6.71 14.72
N ASN A 38 3.48 7.67 13.86
CA ASN A 38 4.40 8.64 13.29
C ASN A 38 5.60 8.03 12.55
N LEU A 39 5.43 6.85 11.94
CA LEU A 39 6.49 6.21 11.18
C LEU A 39 6.68 6.95 9.84
N VAL A 40 7.85 7.55 9.65
CA VAL A 40 8.15 8.32 8.43
C VAL A 40 8.82 7.43 7.39
N LYS A 41 8.26 7.39 6.18
CA LYS A 41 8.83 6.70 5.00
C LYS A 41 9.21 7.74 3.95
N HIS A 42 10.51 7.96 3.77
CA HIS A 42 11.02 8.95 2.83
C HIS A 42 11.11 8.40 1.41
N TYR A 43 10.74 9.24 0.43
CA TYR A 43 10.89 8.94 -1.01
C TYR A 43 11.93 9.85 -1.66
N GLY A 44 12.66 10.63 -0.86
CA GLY A 44 13.69 11.54 -1.31
C GLY A 44 13.15 12.83 -1.92
N ALA A 45 14.03 13.51 -2.65
CA ALA A 45 13.73 14.74 -3.35
C ALA A 45 14.09 14.61 -4.83
N ARG A 46 13.32 15.27 -5.69
CA ARG A 46 13.55 15.35 -7.14
C ARG A 46 13.31 16.76 -7.63
N VAL A 47 14.00 17.14 -8.70
CA VAL A 47 13.82 18.45 -9.35
C VAL A 47 13.29 18.23 -10.75
N GLU A 48 12.20 18.91 -11.08
CA GLU A 48 11.53 18.85 -12.37
C GLU A 48 10.90 20.21 -12.64
N ASP A 49 11.08 20.75 -13.85
CA ASP A 49 10.50 22.03 -14.30
C ASP A 49 10.69 23.22 -13.34
N GLY A 50 11.91 23.36 -12.78
CA GLY A 50 12.24 24.45 -11.86
C GLY A 50 11.70 24.27 -10.44
N LYS A 51 11.03 23.15 -10.16
CA LYS A 51 10.45 22.84 -8.85
C LYS A 51 11.18 21.68 -8.20
N ARG A 52 11.40 21.78 -6.89
CA ARG A 52 11.83 20.66 -6.07
C ARG A 52 10.62 20.02 -5.41
N TYR A 53 10.51 18.71 -5.55
CA TYR A 53 9.49 17.90 -4.88
C TYR A 53 10.15 17.07 -3.78
N VAL A 54 9.68 17.21 -2.54
CA VAL A 54 10.07 16.37 -1.41
C VAL A 54 8.89 15.51 -1.00
N LEU A 55 9.09 14.20 -0.99
CA LEU A 55 8.01 13.23 -0.78
C LEU A 55 8.28 12.36 0.45
N PHE A 56 7.28 12.22 1.30
CA PHE A 56 7.33 11.30 2.44
C PHE A 56 5.94 10.88 2.86
N GLN A 57 5.83 9.70 3.46
CA GLN A 57 4.61 9.21 4.07
C GLN A 57 4.78 9.18 5.58
N VAL A 58 3.69 9.43 6.31
CA VAL A 58 3.58 9.20 7.75
C VAL A 58 2.53 8.12 7.95
N TRP A 59 2.91 7.06 8.67
CA TRP A 59 2.05 5.91 8.93
C TRP A 59 1.75 5.81 10.43
N ASP A 60 0.47 5.61 10.73
CA ASP A 60 -0.05 5.45 12.09
C ASP A 60 -0.80 4.13 12.19
N PHE A 61 -0.14 3.11 12.77
CA PHE A 61 -0.76 1.80 12.96
C PHE A 61 -1.78 1.80 14.10
N GLY A 62 -2.90 1.15 13.85
CA GLY A 62 -3.90 0.73 14.83
C GLY A 62 -4.23 -0.75 14.60
N GLY A 63 -3.52 -1.64 15.29
CA GLY A 63 -3.58 -3.09 15.05
C GLY A 63 -2.99 -3.45 13.69
N ASP A 64 -3.76 -4.18 12.89
CA ASP A 64 -3.34 -4.60 11.54
C ASP A 64 -3.64 -3.56 10.45
N HIS A 65 -4.29 -2.45 10.80
CA HIS A 65 -4.52 -1.34 9.89
C HIS A 65 -3.58 -0.19 10.19
N TYR A 66 -3.34 0.66 9.19
CA TYR A 66 -2.69 1.94 9.41
C TYR A 66 -3.33 3.04 8.59
N ASP A 67 -3.39 4.23 9.20
CA ASP A 67 -3.71 5.45 8.49
C ASP A 67 -2.42 5.99 7.84
N LEU A 68 -2.51 6.36 6.56
CA LEU A 68 -1.41 6.85 5.76
C LEU A 68 -1.69 8.30 5.39
N SER A 69 -0.73 9.18 5.68
CA SER A 69 -0.66 10.53 5.13
C SER A 69 0.52 10.63 4.16
N PHE A 70 0.27 10.86 2.88
CA PHE A 70 1.30 11.05 1.87
C PHE A 70 1.49 12.54 1.57
N PHE A 71 2.64 13.06 1.96
CA PHE A 71 3.02 14.44 1.77
C PHE A 71 3.81 14.61 0.48
N VAL A 72 3.39 15.59 -0.32
CA VAL A 72 4.13 16.10 -1.47
C VAL A 72 4.38 17.58 -1.22
N VAL A 73 5.62 17.93 -0.90
CA VAL A 73 6.05 19.32 -0.76
C VAL A 73 6.63 19.76 -2.09
N GLU A 74 6.00 20.74 -2.71
CA GLU A 74 6.46 21.44 -3.91
C GLU A 74 7.16 22.73 -3.49
N ASP A 75 8.40 22.93 -3.94
CA ASP A 75 9.27 24.07 -3.64
C ASP A 75 9.67 24.72 -4.96
N GLU A 76 9.09 25.89 -5.28
CA GLU A 76 9.33 26.65 -6.50
C GLU A 76 10.67 27.39 -6.40
N LEU A 77 11.71 26.88 -7.07
CA LEU A 77 13.08 27.32 -6.84
C LEU A 77 13.35 28.77 -7.27
N ALA A 78 12.59 29.27 -8.25
CA ALA A 78 12.75 30.65 -8.72
C ALA A 78 12.20 31.69 -7.73
N THR A 79 11.17 31.32 -6.95
CA THR A 79 10.46 32.26 -6.06
C THR A 79 10.66 31.95 -4.58
N GLY A 80 11.12 30.75 -4.24
CA GLY A 80 11.19 30.23 -2.89
C GLY A 80 9.83 29.93 -2.25
N GLN A 81 8.75 29.92 -3.04
CA GLN A 81 7.42 29.57 -2.55
C GLN A 81 7.28 28.06 -2.40
N ALA A 82 6.86 27.61 -1.22
CA ALA A 82 6.57 26.22 -0.94
C ALA A 82 5.07 25.97 -0.78
N LYS A 83 4.58 24.85 -1.33
CA LYS A 83 3.22 24.37 -1.20
C LYS A 83 3.24 22.90 -0.79
N THR A 84 2.38 22.53 0.15
CA THR A 84 2.27 21.13 0.59
C THR A 84 0.91 20.56 0.21
N HIS A 85 0.93 19.37 -0.38
CA HIS A 85 -0.24 18.55 -0.67
C HIS A 85 -0.22 17.32 0.22
N VAL A 86 -1.38 16.94 0.77
CA VAL A 86 -1.49 15.77 1.64
C VAL A 86 -2.65 14.88 1.19
N MET A 87 -2.33 13.65 0.79
CA MET A 87 -3.31 12.61 0.47
C MET A 87 -3.45 11.68 1.67
N ARG A 88 -4.68 11.28 2.01
CA ARG A 88 -4.95 10.39 3.16
C ARG A 88 -5.66 9.12 2.72
N SER A 89 -5.26 7.99 3.28
CA SER A 89 -5.89 6.68 3.04
C SER A 89 -5.68 5.77 4.25
N ARG A 90 -6.37 4.63 4.27
CA ARG A 90 -6.21 3.60 5.31
C ARG A 90 -5.97 2.25 4.66
N TYR A 91 -4.93 1.55 5.10
CA TYR A 91 -4.52 0.26 4.56
C TYR A 91 -4.68 -0.85 5.59
N TYR A 92 -4.89 -2.07 5.10
CA TYR A 92 -4.82 -3.30 5.89
C TYR A 92 -3.47 -3.97 5.61
N ALA A 93 -2.62 -4.06 6.62
CA ALA A 93 -1.27 -4.60 6.56
C ALA A 93 -1.27 -6.12 6.84
N ALA A 94 -2.00 -6.87 6.01
CA ALA A 94 -2.10 -8.33 6.08
C ALA A 94 -0.77 -9.00 5.66
N SER A 95 -0.35 -10.01 6.42
CA SER A 95 0.84 -10.80 6.10
C SER A 95 0.64 -11.63 4.83
N VAL A 96 1.75 -11.97 4.16
CA VAL A 96 1.70 -12.84 2.97
C VAL A 96 1.07 -14.19 3.32
N ALA A 97 1.41 -14.74 4.49
CA ALA A 97 0.83 -15.98 4.97
C ALA A 97 -0.71 -15.90 5.11
N ARG A 98 -1.23 -14.79 5.65
CA ARG A 98 -2.68 -14.58 5.78
C ARG A 98 -3.35 -14.46 4.43
N LEU A 99 -2.75 -13.72 3.50
CA LEU A 99 -3.26 -13.59 2.13
C LEU A 99 -3.33 -14.96 1.43
N CYS A 100 -2.27 -15.78 1.51
CA CYS A 100 -2.28 -17.13 0.94
C CYS A 100 -3.36 -18.04 1.56
N GLU A 101 -3.63 -17.93 2.87
CA GLU A 101 -4.74 -18.65 3.50
C GLU A 101 -6.10 -18.24 2.93
N LEU A 102 -6.35 -16.94 2.80
CA LEU A 102 -7.60 -16.42 2.23
C LEU A 102 -7.74 -16.77 0.75
N MET A 103 -6.66 -16.75 -0.03
CA MET A 103 -6.67 -17.19 -1.43
C MET A 103 -7.07 -18.68 -1.54
N ARG A 104 -6.50 -19.56 -0.71
CA ARG A 104 -6.92 -20.98 -0.71
C ARG A 104 -8.40 -21.13 -0.36
N LYS A 105 -8.90 -20.37 0.64
CA LYS A 105 -10.34 -20.34 0.98
C LYS A 105 -11.23 -19.80 -0.14
N ALA A 106 -10.69 -18.94 -1.01
CA ALA A 106 -11.41 -18.39 -2.16
C ALA A 106 -11.50 -19.34 -3.36
N GLY A 107 -10.72 -20.43 -3.37
CA GLY A 107 -10.70 -21.43 -4.45
C GLY A 107 -9.45 -21.42 -5.33
N PHE A 108 -8.40 -20.70 -4.96
CA PHE A 108 -7.10 -20.84 -5.64
C PHE A 108 -6.48 -22.22 -5.33
N GLU A 109 -6.21 -23.02 -6.36
CA GLU A 109 -5.65 -24.38 -6.24
C GLU A 109 -4.23 -24.39 -5.64
N SER A 110 -3.43 -23.38 -5.97
CA SER A 110 -2.11 -23.18 -5.39
C SER A 110 -1.80 -21.68 -5.26
N SER A 111 -1.10 -21.31 -4.20
CA SER A 111 -0.59 -19.96 -3.96
C SER A 111 0.87 -20.06 -3.55
N ARG A 112 1.74 -19.20 -4.10
CA ARG A 112 3.16 -19.13 -3.78
C ARG A 112 3.51 -17.69 -3.41
N ALA A 113 4.32 -17.55 -2.37
CA ALA A 113 4.96 -16.30 -1.98
C ALA A 113 6.29 -16.16 -2.72
#